data_AF-A0A6P3RYD1-F1
#
_entry.id   AF-A0A6P3RYD1-F1
#
_cell.length_a   1.000
_cell.length_b   1.000
_cell.length_c   1.000
_cell.angle_alpha   90.00
_cell.angle_beta   90.00
_cell.angle_gamma   90.00
#
_symmetry.space_group_name_H-M   'P 1'
#
loop_
_entity.id
_entity.type
_entity.pdbx_description
1 polymer ?
#
loop_
_entity_poly.entity_id
_entity_poly.type
_entity_poly.pdbx_seq_one_letter_code
_entity_poly.pdbx_strand_id
1 'polypeptide(L)'
;MDEFGSRIQHSDEPSFATAPFFYMPQQVAYTLLWPLRDLDTGEEVTRDFAYGEADPLIRKCMLLPWAPADMLDLSSCTPEPPDQHYQV
;
A
#
# COMPACT_ATOMS: atom_id res chain seq x y z
N MET A 1 5.77 6.62 11.75
CA MET A 1 5.39 5.22 12.02
C MET A 1 6.23 4.75 13.19
N ASP A 2 5.66 3.97 14.11
CA ASP A 2 6.37 3.43 15.26
C ASP A 2 7.25 2.23 14.87
N GLU A 3 8.02 1.71 15.83
CA GLU A 3 8.94 0.58 15.60
C GLU A 3 8.19 -0.71 15.23
N PHE A 4 6.99 -0.92 15.77
CA PHE A 4 6.19 -2.09 15.47
C PHE A 4 5.59 -1.99 14.06
N GLY A 5 4.91 -0.89 13.74
CA GLY A 5 4.26 -0.71 12.46
C GLY A 5 5.22 -0.69 11.26
N SER A 6 6.49 -0.31 11.47
CA SER A 6 7.52 -0.32 10.43
C SER A 6 8.08 -1.72 10.14
N ARG A 7 7.92 -2.68 11.07
CA ARG A 7 8.34 -4.08 10.87
C ARG A 7 7.32 -4.94 10.14
N ILE A 8 6.06 -4.49 10.04
CA ILE A 8 5.01 -5.23 9.33
C ILE A 8 5.33 -5.25 7.83
N GLN A 9 5.66 -6.43 7.31
CA GLN A 9 6.09 -6.61 5.93
C GLN A 9 4.92 -6.72 4.96
N HIS A 10 5.26 -6.59 3.67
CA HIS A 10 4.32 -6.82 2.59
C HIS A 10 4.02 -8.32 2.39
N SER A 11 2.77 -8.64 2.09
CA SER A 11 2.36 -9.89 1.43
C SER A 11 1.21 -9.60 0.47
N ASP A 12 1.17 -10.28 -0.68
CA ASP A 12 0.00 -10.30 -1.57
C ASP A 12 -1.18 -11.08 -0.97
N GLU A 13 -0.89 -11.97 -0.02
CA GLU A 13 -1.86 -12.68 0.83
C GLU A 13 -1.64 -12.25 2.29
N PRO A 14 -2.11 -11.06 2.70
CA PRO A 14 -1.80 -10.52 4.01
C PRO A 14 -2.55 -11.24 5.15
N SER A 15 -1.91 -11.37 6.32
CA SER A 15 -2.57 -11.88 7.53
C SER A 15 -3.42 -10.82 8.23
N PHE A 16 -3.13 -9.53 8.02
CA PHE A 16 -3.85 -8.41 8.62
C PHE A 16 -4.20 -7.32 7.60
N ALA A 17 -5.27 -6.58 7.89
CA ALA A 17 -5.56 -5.31 7.23
C ALA A 17 -5.21 -4.14 8.15
N THR A 18 -4.91 -2.99 7.52
CA THR A 18 -4.64 -1.74 8.22
C THR A 18 -5.45 -0.59 7.67
N ALA A 19 -5.89 0.33 8.53
CA ALA A 19 -6.48 1.60 8.10
C ALA A 19 -6.04 2.77 8.98
N PRO A 20 -5.89 3.98 8.41
CA PRO A 20 -5.71 5.18 9.19
C PRO A 20 -6.99 5.50 9.96
N PHE A 21 -6.85 5.85 11.23
CA PHE A 21 -7.97 6.23 12.09
C PHE A 21 -7.61 7.45 12.91
N PHE A 22 -8.40 8.53 12.78
CA PHE A 22 -8.19 9.73 13.57
C PHE A 22 -9.14 9.75 14.76
N TYR A 23 -8.59 9.65 15.97
CA TYR A 23 -9.39 9.63 17.19
C TYR A 23 -9.55 11.05 17.73
N MET A 24 -10.72 11.63 17.48
CA MET A 24 -11.03 13.04 17.75
C MET A 24 -10.79 13.49 19.20
N PRO A 25 -11.21 12.75 20.25
CA PRO A 25 -11.09 13.26 21.63
C PRO A 25 -9.63 13.46 22.08
N GLN A 26 -8.69 12.71 21.50
CA GLN A 26 -7.26 12.75 21.80
C GLN A 26 -6.51 13.57 20.75
N GLN A 27 -7.16 13.85 19.60
CA GLN A 27 -6.56 14.50 18.44
C GLN A 27 -5.32 13.74 17.93
N VAL A 28 -5.38 12.41 17.96
CA VAL A 28 -4.27 11.53 17.55
C VAL A 28 -4.69 10.67 16.37
N ALA A 29 -3.79 10.56 15.39
CA ALA A 29 -3.89 9.60 14.30
C ALA A 29 -3.28 8.25 14.73
N TYR A 30 -4.04 7.18 14.55
CA TYR A 30 -3.65 5.80 14.77
C TYR A 30 -3.66 5.04 13.44
N THR A 31 -2.96 3.92 13.41
CA THR A 31 -3.17 2.86 12.42
C THR A 31 -3.89 1.73 13.13
N LEU A 32 -5.13 1.45 12.72
CA LEU A 32 -5.83 0.25 13.17
C LEU A 32 -5.26 -0.95 12.43
N LEU A 33 -5.13 -2.07 13.12
CA LEU A 33 -4.62 -3.35 12.61
C LEU A 33 -5.56 -4.45 13.10
N TRP A 34 -6.08 -5.29 12.21
CA TRP A 34 -6.96 -6.42 12.56
C TRP A 34 -6.73 -7.62 11.65
N PRO A 35 -6.89 -8.86 12.17
CA PRO A 35 -6.62 -10.07 11.41
C PRO A 35 -7.66 -10.28 10.30
N LEU A 36 -7.23 -10.85 9.19
CA LEU A 36 -8.09 -11.23 8.06
C LEU A 36 -8.48 -12.72 8.09
N ARG A 37 -7.81 -13.51 8.93
CA ARG A 37 -8.02 -14.94 9.14
C ARG A 37 -7.59 -15.34 10.55
N ASP A 38 -7.93 -16.55 10.96
CA ASP A 38 -7.39 -17.14 12.17
C ASP A 38 -5.87 -17.36 12.03
N LEU A 39 -5.16 -17.17 13.14
CA LEU A 39 -3.71 -17.20 13.23
C LEU A 39 -3.25 -17.98 14.46
N ASP A 40 -2.24 -18.81 14.29
CA ASP A 40 -1.53 -19.48 15.36
C ASP A 40 -0.50 -18.56 16.03
N THR A 41 -0.09 -18.94 17.25
CA THR A 41 0.94 -18.19 17.97
C THR A 41 2.28 -18.25 17.23
N GLY A 42 2.85 -17.08 16.93
CA GLY A 42 4.13 -16.95 16.24
C GLY A 42 4.01 -16.80 14.72
N GLU A 43 2.81 -16.85 14.14
CA GLU A 43 2.61 -16.48 12.74
C GLU A 43 2.98 -15.01 12.48
N GLU A 44 3.47 -14.74 11.27
CA GLU A 44 3.91 -13.41 10.88
C GLU A 44 2.73 -12.46 10.63
N VAL A 45 2.87 -11.23 11.10
CA VAL A 45 1.96 -10.12 10.80
C VAL A 45 2.41 -9.47 9.49
N THR A 46 1.60 -9.59 8.45
CA THR A 46 1.84 -8.99 7.14
C THR A 46 0.64 -8.14 6.70
N ARG A 47 0.89 -7.16 5.84
CA ARG A 47 -0.15 -6.30 5.23
C ARG A 47 0.08 -6.16 3.73
N ASP A 48 -0.95 -5.79 2.99
CA ASP A 48 -0.79 -5.42 1.58
C ASP A 48 -0.39 -3.94 1.47
N PHE A 49 0.78 -3.65 0.88
CA PHE A 49 1.26 -2.28 0.69
C PHE A 49 0.56 -1.56 -0.46
N ALA A 50 -0.07 -2.31 -1.36
CA ALA A 50 -0.86 -1.78 -2.47
C ALA A 50 -2.35 -2.12 -2.29
N TYR A 51 -2.80 -2.20 -1.03
CA TYR A 51 -4.19 -2.49 -0.68
C TYR A 51 -5.16 -1.55 -1.41
N GLY A 52 -6.15 -2.13 -2.08
CA GLY A 52 -7.20 -1.40 -2.79
C GLY A 52 -6.83 -0.91 -4.19
N GLU A 53 -5.59 -1.11 -4.65
CA GLU A 53 -5.22 -0.82 -6.03
C GLU A 53 -5.71 -1.93 -6.96
N ALA A 54 -6.58 -1.56 -7.92
CA ALA A 54 -7.21 -2.49 -8.84
C ALA A 54 -6.44 -2.61 -10.16
N ASP A 55 -5.66 -1.59 -10.54
CA ASP A 55 -4.84 -1.62 -11.74
C ASP A 55 -3.56 -2.44 -11.50
N PRO A 56 -3.35 -3.55 -12.22
CA PRO A 56 -2.17 -4.40 -12.03
C PRO A 56 -0.84 -3.69 -12.29
N LEU A 57 -0.81 -2.72 -13.22
CA LEU A 57 0.38 -1.94 -13.52
C LEU A 57 0.69 -0.96 -12.39
N ILE A 58 -0.31 -0.22 -11.92
CA ILE A 58 -0.13 0.70 -10.79
C ILE A 58 0.31 -0.07 -9.54
N ARG A 59 -0.31 -1.22 -9.27
CA ARG A 59 0.08 -2.12 -8.18
C ARG A 59 1.55 -2.53 -8.29
N LYS A 60 2.01 -3.00 -9.46
CA LYS A 60 3.42 -3.34 -9.69
C LYS A 60 4.35 -2.16 -9.41
N CYS A 61 4.00 -0.97 -9.90
CA CYS A 61 4.77 0.25 -9.65
C CYS A 61 4.85 0.58 -8.15
N MET A 62 3.74 0.47 -7.41
CA MET A 62 3.71 0.72 -5.96
C MET A 62 4.60 -0.23 -5.17
N LEU A 63 4.72 -1.49 -5.61
CA LEU A 63 5.47 -2.53 -4.89
C LEU A 63 6.96 -2.55 -5.21
N LEU A 64 7.44 -1.82 -6.23
CA LEU A 64 8.86 -1.75 -6.61
C LEU A 64 9.86 -1.55 -5.47
N PRO A 65 9.58 -0.73 -4.43
CA PRO A 65 10.53 -0.56 -3.33
C PRO A 65 10.79 -1.85 -2.52
N TRP A 66 9.92 -2.86 -2.64
CA TRP A 66 9.98 -4.10 -1.87
C TRP A 66 10.04 -5.36 -2.74
N ALA A 67 9.49 -5.33 -3.94
CA ALA A 67 9.45 -6.42 -4.88
C ALA A 67 9.98 -5.96 -6.25
N PRO A 68 11.18 -6.41 -6.67
CA PRO A 68 11.69 -6.10 -8.00
C PRO A 68 10.74 -6.59 -9.09
N ALA A 69 10.48 -5.77 -10.10
CA ALA A 69 9.70 -6.13 -11.26
C ALA A 69 10.43 -5.66 -12.53
N ASP A 70 10.41 -6.49 -13.57
CA ASP A 70 10.82 -6.06 -14.91
C ASP A 70 9.70 -5.18 -15.50
N MET A 71 10.11 -4.02 -15.98
CA MET A 71 9.25 -2.98 -16.56
C MET A 71 9.91 -2.31 -17.77
N LEU A 72 10.91 -2.97 -18.37
CA LEU A 72 11.62 -2.45 -19.54
C LEU A 72 10.74 -2.36 -20.80
N ASP A 73 9.63 -3.09 -20.81
CA ASP A 73 8.61 -3.05 -21.86
C ASP A 73 7.68 -1.84 -21.74
N LEU A 74 7.71 -1.12 -20.62
CA LEU A 74 6.86 0.04 -20.37
C LEU A 74 7.57 1.34 -20.75
N SER A 75 6.81 2.22 -21.42
CA SER A 75 7.29 3.56 -21.73
C SER A 75 7.33 4.43 -20.47
N SER A 76 8.48 5.05 -20.19
CA SER A 76 8.61 6.08 -19.16
C SER A 76 8.33 7.50 -19.68
N CYS A 77 7.89 7.64 -20.94
CA CYS A 77 7.57 8.95 -21.48
C CYS A 77 6.31 9.51 -20.81
N THR A 78 6.44 10.67 -20.19
CA THR A 78 5.32 11.49 -19.70
C THR A 78 5.14 12.67 -20.67
N PRO A 79 4.41 12.49 -21.79
CA PRO A 79 4.19 13.58 -22.73
C PRO A 79 3.35 14.70 -22.09
N GLU A 80 3.53 15.92 -22.57
CA GLU A 80 2.70 17.04 -22.16
C GLU A 80 1.23 16.77 -22.56
N PRO A 81 0.28 16.94 -21.63
CA PRO A 81 -1.15 16.88 -21.97
C PRO A 81 -1.48 17.90 -23.07
N PRO A 82 -2.42 17.60 -23.98
CA PRO A 82 -2.85 18.57 -24.99
C PRO A 82 -3.46 19.82 -24.33
N ASP A 83 -3.34 20.99 -24.99
CA ASP A 83 -3.82 22.30 -24.49
C ASP A 83 -5.24 22.29 -23.90
N GLN A 84 -6.12 21.44 -24.43
CA GLN A 84 -7.50 21.24 -23.98
C GLN A 84 -7.61 20.80 -22.51
N HIS A 85 -6.60 20.09 -21.99
CA HIS A 85 -6.54 19.63 -20.60
C HIS A 85 -6.49 20.79 -19.59
N TYR A 86 -5.99 21.96 -20.02
CA TYR A 86 -5.77 23.13 -19.16
C TYR A 86 -6.89 24.19 -19.26
N GLN A 87 -7.87 23.97 -20.15
CA GLN A 87 -9.01 24.87 -20.29
C GLN A 87 -10.13 24.41 -19.36
N VAL A 88 -10.14 24.97 -18.15
CA VAL A 88 -11.24 24.88 -17.19
C VAL A 88 -12.22 26.03 -17.41
#